data_AF-A0A950T1K9-F1
#
_entry.id   AF-A0A950T1K9-F1
#
_cell.length_a   1.000
_cell.length_b   1.000
_cell.length_c   1.000
_cell.angle_alpha   90.00
_cell.angle_beta   90.00
_cell.angle_gamma   90.00
#
_symmetry.space_group_name_H-M   'P 1'
#
loop_
_entity.id
_entity.type
_entity.pdbx_description
1 polymer ?
#
loop_
_entity_poly.entity_id
_entity_poly.type
_entity_poly.pdbx_seq_one_letter_code
_entity_poly.pdbx_strand_id
1 'polypeptide(L)'
;VVKGWSDAELHQAHAKDAWSVVEILAHVRASDDILAYRAYVILARENPPMAAYDDRIWAEVARYAQTDFHTSLTVFTLRRAELVDMLRHIALDDWKRVGIHEMHGPLSLLNVITTLVEHEEEHCAQLEALLVR
;
A
#
# COMPACT_ATOMS: atom_id res chain seq x y z
N VAL A 1 -1.75 -6.67 16.97
CA VAL A 1 -3.19 -6.63 16.62
C VAL A 1 -3.78 -8.03 16.42
N VAL A 2 -3.21 -8.89 15.56
CA VAL A 2 -3.79 -10.24 15.27
C VAL A 2 -3.54 -11.37 16.29
N LYS A 3 -2.98 -11.08 17.46
CA LYS A 3 -2.64 -12.14 18.43
C LYS A 3 -3.92 -12.78 18.97
N GLY A 4 -4.09 -14.09 18.73
CA GLY A 4 -5.27 -14.85 19.17
C GLY A 4 -6.36 -15.03 18.13
N TRP A 5 -6.17 -14.57 16.89
CA TRP A 5 -7.02 -14.90 15.75
C TRP A 5 -6.47 -16.14 15.04
N SER A 6 -7.36 -17.03 14.62
CA SER A 6 -7.02 -18.17 13.76
C SER A 6 -6.95 -17.76 12.30
N ASP A 7 -6.20 -18.52 11.51
CA ASP A 7 -6.07 -18.30 10.07
C ASP A 7 -7.44 -18.23 9.36
N ALA A 8 -8.34 -19.16 9.68
CA ALA A 8 -9.69 -19.19 9.13
C ALA A 8 -10.49 -17.91 9.45
N GLU A 9 -10.34 -17.34 10.65
CA GLU A 9 -11.01 -16.08 11.01
C GLU A 9 -10.42 -14.90 10.23
N LEU A 10 -9.10 -14.87 10.00
CA LEU A 10 -8.45 -13.80 9.23
C LEU A 10 -8.85 -13.83 7.74
N HIS A 11 -9.16 -15.02 7.20
CA HIS A 11 -9.63 -15.21 5.82
C HIS A 11 -11.14 -14.97 5.65
N GLN A 12 -11.90 -14.80 6.74
CA GLN A 12 -13.34 -14.62 6.65
C GLN A 12 -13.69 -13.17 6.30
N ALA A 13 -14.45 -12.97 5.22
CA ALA A 13 -15.04 -11.67 4.91
C ALA A 13 -16.20 -11.35 5.88
N HIS A 14 -16.23 -10.13 6.40
CA HIS A 14 -17.24 -9.68 7.39
C HIS A 14 -18.52 -9.13 6.77
N ALA A 15 -18.53 -8.89 5.46
CA ALA A 15 -19.72 -8.47 4.70
C ALA A 15 -19.63 -8.97 3.26
N LYS A 16 -20.78 -8.99 2.58
CA LYS A 16 -20.82 -9.32 1.15
C LYS A 16 -19.98 -8.31 0.36
N ASP A 17 -19.14 -8.81 -0.54
CA ASP A 17 -18.26 -8.03 -1.43
C ASP A 17 -17.12 -7.23 -0.72
N ALA A 18 -17.03 -7.36 0.60
CA ALA A 18 -15.94 -6.81 1.41
C ALA A 18 -14.74 -7.76 1.42
N TRP A 19 -13.56 -7.17 1.53
CA TRP A 19 -12.32 -7.90 1.75
C TRP A 19 -12.23 -8.46 3.17
N SER A 20 -11.64 -9.64 3.29
CA SER A 20 -11.19 -10.22 4.56
C SER A 20 -10.00 -9.44 5.15
N VAL A 21 -9.64 -9.75 6.40
CA VAL A 21 -8.46 -9.16 7.05
C VAL A 21 -7.17 -9.47 6.27
N VAL A 22 -7.05 -10.70 5.73
CA VAL A 22 -5.93 -11.09 4.88
C VAL A 22 -5.88 -10.25 3.60
N GLU A 23 -7.02 -10.06 2.94
CA GLU A 23 -7.08 -9.29 1.70
C GLU A 23 -6.79 -7.80 1.92
N ILE A 24 -7.26 -7.22 3.03
CA ILE A 24 -6.95 -5.82 3.40
C ILE A 24 -5.44 -5.68 3.66
N LEU A 25 -4.82 -6.59 4.40
CA LEU A 25 -3.37 -6.55 4.61
C LEU A 25 -2.60 -6.73 3.29
N ALA A 26 -3.03 -7.65 2.42
CA ALA A 26 -2.43 -7.85 1.11
C ALA A 26 -2.55 -6.59 0.24
N HIS A 27 -3.67 -5.88 0.32
CA HIS A 27 -3.89 -4.58 -0.34
C HIS A 27 -2.96 -3.49 0.18
N VAL A 28 -2.86 -3.33 1.50
CA VAL A 28 -1.89 -2.41 2.12
C VAL A 28 -0.46 -2.75 1.70
N ARG A 29 -0.11 -4.05 1.67
CA ARG A 29 1.20 -4.48 1.20
C ARG A 29 1.44 -4.15 -0.28
N ALA A 30 0.41 -4.19 -1.12
CA ALA A 30 0.52 -3.86 -2.54
C ALA A 30 0.57 -2.36 -2.83
N SER A 31 0.06 -1.50 -1.95
CA SER A 31 0.26 -0.05 -2.09
C SER A 31 1.75 0.29 -2.11
N ASP A 32 2.58 -0.48 -1.41
CA ASP A 32 4.04 -0.37 -1.42
C ASP A 32 4.64 -0.76 -2.79
N ASP A 33 4.14 -1.80 -3.47
CA ASP A 33 4.60 -2.15 -4.82
C ASP A 33 4.43 -1.01 -5.83
N ILE A 34 3.41 -0.17 -5.62
CA ILE A 34 2.99 0.85 -6.56
C ILE A 34 3.53 2.21 -6.15
N LEU A 35 3.23 2.67 -4.94
CA LEU A 35 3.58 4.00 -4.45
C LEU A 35 5.07 4.10 -4.10
N ALA A 36 5.68 3.07 -3.50
CA ALA A 36 7.13 3.08 -3.26
C ALA A 36 7.88 3.08 -4.59
N TYR A 37 7.46 2.25 -5.55
CA TYR A 37 8.03 2.27 -6.90
C TYR A 37 7.90 3.65 -7.57
N ARG A 38 6.72 4.27 -7.51
CA ARG A 38 6.51 5.63 -8.05
C ARG A 38 7.44 6.64 -7.39
N ALA A 39 7.68 6.55 -6.08
CA ALA A 39 8.64 7.42 -5.39
C ALA A 39 10.05 7.29 -5.98
N TYR A 40 10.56 6.06 -6.14
CA TYR A 40 11.87 5.82 -6.76
C TYR A 40 11.93 6.37 -8.19
N VAL A 41 10.89 6.18 -8.99
CA VAL A 41 10.87 6.62 -10.39
C VAL A 41 10.79 8.14 -10.51
N ILE A 42 10.01 8.82 -9.66
CA ILE A 42 9.95 10.30 -9.60
C ILE A 42 11.33 10.87 -9.24
N LEU A 43 12.06 10.22 -8.33
CA LEU A 43 13.42 10.62 -7.98
C LEU A 43 14.42 10.37 -9.11
N ALA A 44 14.28 9.26 -9.84
CA ALA A 44 15.23 8.86 -10.87
C ALA A 44 14.99 9.49 -12.25
N ARG A 45 13.80 10.02 -12.53
CA ARG A 45 13.39 10.49 -13.86
C ARG A 45 12.70 11.85 -13.79
N GLU A 46 12.76 12.58 -14.89
CA GLU A 46 12.02 13.83 -15.05
C GLU A 46 10.59 13.53 -15.54
N ASN A 47 9.58 13.98 -14.80
CA ASN A 47 8.16 13.86 -15.14
C ASN A 47 7.72 12.46 -15.61
N PRO A 48 8.08 11.36 -14.91
CA PRO A 48 7.75 10.03 -15.37
C PRO A 48 6.24 9.77 -15.37
N PRO A 49 5.72 8.96 -16.31
CA PRO A 49 4.32 8.56 -16.30
C PRO A 49 4.02 7.62 -15.12
N MET A 50 2.83 7.76 -14.54
CA MET A 50 2.28 6.89 -13.50
C MET A 50 0.94 6.34 -13.98
N ALA A 51 0.96 5.08 -14.42
CA ALA A 51 -0.23 4.39 -14.90
C ALA A 51 -1.26 4.23 -13.76
N ALA A 52 -2.53 4.43 -14.08
CA ALA A 52 -3.63 4.06 -13.20
C ALA A 52 -3.79 2.53 -13.21
N TYR A 53 -4.48 2.02 -12.20
CA TYR A 53 -4.74 0.59 -12.06
C TYR A 53 -6.10 0.39 -11.37
N ASP A 54 -6.64 -0.80 -11.53
CA ASP A 54 -7.86 -1.25 -10.85
C ASP A 54 -7.46 -2.16 -9.69
N ASP A 55 -7.76 -1.73 -8.46
CA ASP A 55 -7.39 -2.44 -7.23
C ASP A 55 -8.00 -3.83 -7.14
N ARG A 56 -9.19 -4.05 -7.72
CA ARG A 56 -9.87 -5.35 -7.70
C ARG A 56 -9.21 -6.31 -8.68
N ILE A 57 -8.91 -5.86 -9.89
CA ILE A 57 -8.13 -6.66 -10.85
C ILE A 57 -6.74 -6.97 -10.28
N TRP A 58 -6.09 -5.99 -9.63
CA TRP A 58 -4.81 -6.22 -8.99
C TRP A 58 -4.91 -7.28 -7.89
N ALA A 59 -5.92 -7.20 -7.02
CA ALA A 59 -6.16 -8.17 -5.96
C ALA A 59 -6.35 -9.60 -6.49
N GLU A 60 -7.05 -9.75 -7.61
CA GLU A 60 -7.24 -11.04 -8.29
C GLU A 60 -5.92 -11.59 -8.85
N VAL A 61 -5.17 -10.77 -9.59
CA VAL A 61 -3.88 -11.15 -10.20
C VAL A 61 -2.86 -11.51 -9.14
N ALA A 62 -2.78 -10.72 -8.06
CA ALA A 62 -1.90 -10.93 -6.92
C ALA A 62 -2.44 -11.99 -5.93
N ARG A 63 -3.65 -12.52 -6.17
CA ARG A 63 -4.28 -13.60 -5.40
C ARG A 63 -4.37 -13.31 -3.91
N TYR A 64 -4.82 -12.11 -3.54
CA TYR A 64 -4.86 -11.66 -2.13
C TYR A 64 -5.50 -12.68 -1.18
N ALA A 65 -6.63 -13.27 -1.58
CA ALA A 65 -7.36 -14.26 -0.79
C ALA A 65 -6.55 -15.54 -0.45
N GLN A 66 -5.46 -15.80 -1.17
CA GLN A 66 -4.60 -16.98 -0.99
C GLN A 66 -3.28 -16.64 -0.27
N THR A 67 -3.08 -15.38 0.12
CA THR A 67 -1.85 -14.96 0.79
C THR A 67 -1.85 -15.37 2.26
N ASP A 68 -0.68 -15.73 2.78
CA ASP A 68 -0.50 -15.92 4.22
C ASP A 68 -0.34 -14.56 4.91
N PHE A 69 -1.10 -14.36 5.99
CA PHE A 69 -1.12 -13.10 6.74
C PHE A 69 0.28 -12.72 7.24
N HIS A 70 0.99 -13.67 7.88
CA HIS A 70 2.27 -13.39 8.53
C HIS A 70 3.39 -13.09 7.54
N THR A 71 3.39 -13.80 6.41
CA THR A 71 4.30 -13.56 5.30
C THR A 71 4.04 -12.18 4.69
N SER A 72 2.77 -11.84 4.43
CA SER A 72 2.39 -10.52 3.91
C SER A 72 2.85 -9.39 4.83
N LEU A 73 2.61 -9.53 6.15
CA LEU A 73 3.05 -8.55 7.15
C LEU A 73 4.57 -8.41 7.21
N THR A 74 5.31 -9.51 7.12
CA THR A 74 6.77 -9.51 7.12
C THR A 74 7.32 -8.77 5.91
N VAL A 75 6.81 -9.08 4.72
CA VAL A 75 7.21 -8.42 3.47
C VAL A 75 6.90 -6.92 3.53
N PHE A 76 5.69 -6.56 3.94
CA PHE A 76 5.29 -5.17 4.11
C PHE A 76 6.25 -4.40 5.04
N THR A 77 6.56 -4.98 6.21
CA THR A 77 7.42 -4.34 7.21
C THR A 77 8.83 -4.06 6.65
N LEU A 78 9.42 -5.03 5.95
CA LEU A 78 10.76 -4.89 5.37
C LEU A 78 10.79 -3.83 4.25
N ARG A 79 9.78 -3.84 3.39
CA ARG A 79 9.66 -2.90 2.27
C ARG A 79 9.40 -1.47 2.76
N ARG A 80 8.58 -1.33 3.79
CA ARG A 80 8.36 -0.03 4.44
C ARG A 80 9.63 0.52 5.08
N ALA A 81 10.43 -0.33 5.73
CA ALA A 81 11.72 0.09 6.27
C ALA A 81 12.66 0.61 5.18
N GLU A 82 12.71 -0.08 4.03
CA GLU A 82 13.49 0.36 2.85
C GLU A 82 13.01 1.71 2.31
N LEU A 83 11.70 1.88 2.11
CA LEU A 83 11.13 3.15 1.62
C LEU A 83 11.43 4.32 2.57
N VAL A 84 11.19 4.14 3.88
CA VAL A 84 11.40 5.18 4.89
C VAL A 84 12.88 5.54 5.01
N ASP A 85 13.78 4.57 4.94
CA ASP A 85 15.22 4.84 4.95
C ASP A 85 15.62 5.70 3.75
N MET A 86 15.17 5.37 2.55
CA MET A 86 15.42 6.19 1.35
C MET A 86 14.87 7.62 1.52
N LEU A 87 13.62 7.78 1.93
CA LEU A 87 12.97 9.09 2.07
C LEU A 87 13.62 9.98 3.14
N ARG A 88 14.33 9.41 4.12
CA ARG A 88 15.10 10.17 5.12
C ARG A 88 16.35 10.83 4.55
N HIS A 89 16.86 10.33 3.42
CA HIS A 89 18.12 10.76 2.84
C HIS A 89 17.97 11.66 1.60
N ILE A 90 16.76 11.86 1.09
CA ILE A 90 16.53 12.76 -0.06
C ILE A 90 16.62 14.23 0.34
N ALA A 91 16.94 15.10 -0.61
CA ALA A 91 17.01 16.53 -0.36
C ALA A 91 15.60 17.13 -0.20
N LEU A 92 15.49 18.27 0.49
CA LEU A 92 14.19 18.93 0.68
C LEU A 92 13.52 19.29 -0.65
N ASP A 93 14.30 19.66 -1.66
CA ASP A 93 13.77 19.98 -2.99
C ASP A 93 13.31 18.75 -3.78
N ASP A 94 13.77 17.55 -3.44
CA ASP A 94 13.34 16.31 -4.11
C ASP A 94 11.86 16.01 -3.87
N TRP A 95 11.31 16.46 -2.74
CA TRP A 95 9.88 16.37 -2.44
C TRP A 95 8.99 17.12 -3.44
N LYS A 96 9.55 18.11 -4.15
CA LYS A 96 8.85 18.89 -5.18
C LYS A 96 8.91 18.25 -6.57
N ARG A 97 9.70 17.19 -6.75
CA ARG A 97 9.78 16.48 -8.03
C ARG A 97 8.42 15.89 -8.39
N VAL A 98 8.12 15.84 -9.68
CA VAL A 98 6.78 15.53 -10.19
C VAL A 98 6.82 14.29 -11.08
N GLY A 99 5.80 13.45 -10.96
CA GLY A 99 5.39 12.46 -11.96
C GLY A 99 4.03 12.82 -12.55
N ILE A 100 3.68 12.23 -13.70
CA ILE A 100 2.43 12.49 -14.41
C ILE A 100 1.49 11.30 -14.25
N HIS A 101 0.49 11.42 -13.36
CA HIS A 101 -0.54 10.41 -13.17
C HIS A 101 -1.52 10.40 -14.34
N GLU A 102 -1.84 9.22 -14.84
CA GLU A 102 -2.73 9.03 -15.99
C GLU A 102 -4.09 9.71 -15.79
N MET A 103 -4.65 9.64 -14.58
CA MET A 103 -5.97 10.21 -14.26
C MET A 103 -5.92 11.58 -13.57
N HIS A 104 -4.85 11.88 -12.84
CA HIS A 104 -4.79 13.07 -11.96
C HIS A 104 -3.80 14.14 -12.46
N GLY A 105 -3.08 13.86 -13.54
CA GLY A 105 -2.07 14.76 -14.08
C GLY A 105 -0.85 14.87 -13.14
N PRO A 106 -0.19 16.04 -13.09
CA PRO A 106 1.02 16.23 -12.31
C PRO A 106 0.81 16.00 -10.81
N LEU A 107 1.56 15.07 -10.21
CA LEU A 107 1.61 14.85 -8.77
C LEU A 107 3.06 14.93 -8.29
N SER A 108 3.29 15.67 -7.21
CA SER A 108 4.62 15.73 -6.58
C SER A 108 4.94 14.46 -5.80
N LEU A 109 6.22 14.21 -5.51
CA LEU A 109 6.64 13.15 -4.59
C LEU A 109 5.95 13.31 -3.23
N LEU A 110 5.83 14.55 -2.73
CA LEU A 110 5.09 14.83 -1.50
C LEU A 110 3.63 14.39 -1.60
N ASN A 111 2.93 14.69 -2.70
CA ASN A 111 1.56 14.22 -2.88
C ASN A 111 1.47 12.69 -2.85
N VAL A 112 2.36 12.00 -3.57
CA VAL A 112 2.38 10.52 -3.62
C VAL A 112 2.58 9.91 -2.23
N ILE A 113 3.53 10.44 -1.44
CA ILE A 113 3.80 9.93 -0.09
C ILE A 113 2.70 10.31 0.90
N THR A 114 2.11 11.50 0.79
CA THR A 114 0.95 11.88 1.61
C THR A 114 -0.23 10.93 1.35
N THR A 115 -0.55 10.67 0.09
CA THR A 115 -1.61 9.72 -0.28
C THR A 115 -1.31 8.32 0.24
N LEU A 116 -0.05 7.87 0.20
CA LEU A 116 0.35 6.59 0.79
C LEU A 116 0.05 6.52 2.29
N VAL A 117 0.40 7.56 3.04
CA VAL A 117 0.16 7.60 4.50
C VAL A 117 -1.34 7.61 4.80
N GLU A 118 -2.11 8.47 4.14
CA GLU A 118 -3.56 8.57 4.34
C GLU A 118 -4.27 7.24 4.01
N HIS A 119 -3.85 6.59 2.91
CA HIS A 119 -4.37 5.28 2.49
C HIS A 119 -4.09 4.18 3.50
N GLU A 120 -2.87 4.14 4.05
CA GLU A 120 -2.50 3.16 5.06
C GLU A 120 -3.18 3.41 6.40
N GLU A 121 -3.37 4.66 6.80
CA GLU A 121 -4.13 5.01 8.01
C GLU A 121 -5.59 4.56 7.92
N GLU A 122 -6.24 4.77 6.77
CA GLU A 122 -7.61 4.31 6.50
C GLU A 122 -7.72 2.78 6.68
N HIS A 123 -6.83 2.02 6.04
CA HIS A 123 -6.87 0.56 6.12
C HIS A 123 -6.39 0.01 7.47
N CYS A 124 -5.50 0.70 8.17
CA CYS A 124 -5.15 0.35 9.55
C CYS A 124 -6.38 0.48 10.46
N ALA A 125 -7.12 1.59 10.36
CA ALA A 125 -8.37 1.77 11.11
C ALA A 125 -9.41 0.70 10.75
N GLN A 126 -9.50 0.32 9.47
CA GLN A 126 -10.35 -0.78 9.02
C GLN A 126 -9.95 -2.12 9.65
N LEU A 127 -8.66 -2.45 9.65
CA LEU A 127 -8.14 -3.67 10.29
C LEU A 127 -8.40 -3.68 11.79
N GLU A 128 -8.18 -2.57 12.48
CA GLU A 128 -8.43 -2.43 13.91
C GLU A 128 -9.91 -2.66 14.24
N ALA A 129 -10.83 -2.10 13.44
CA ALA A 129 -12.26 -2.28 13.61
C ALA A 129 -12.71 -3.73 13.41
N LEU A 130 -12.08 -4.46 12.48
CA LEU A 130 -12.38 -5.88 12.23
C LEU A 130 -11.74 -6.81 13.28
N LEU A 131 -10.65 -6.40 13.92
CA LEU A 131 -9.88 -7.19 14.87
C LEU A 131 -10.26 -6.92 16.35
N VAL A 132 -11.48 -6.43 16.60
CA VAL A 132 -12.04 -6.27 17.95
C VAL A 132 -12.71 -7.58 18.39
N ARG A 133 -12.43 -8.01 19.62
CA ARG A 133 -13.14 -9.11 20.29
C ARG A 133 -14.24 -8.59 21.19
#